data_AF-A0A969JEU9-F1
#
_entry.id   AF-A0A969JEU9-F1
#
_cell.length_a   1.000
_cell.length_b   1.000
_cell.length_c   1.000
_cell.angle_alpha   90.00
_cell.angle_beta   90.00
_cell.angle_gamma   90.00
#
_symmetry.space_group_name_H-M   'P 1'
#
loop_
_entity.id
_entity.type
_entity.pdbx_description
1 polymer ?
#
loop_
_entity_poly.entity_id
_entity_poly.type
_entity_poly.pdbx_seq_one_letter_code
_entity_poly.pdbx_strand_id
1 'polypeptide(L)'
;MNSNSGLVESFSEILRLKGVDRPTMLRILEDVFRAMIRKQYDTDENFDVIINGENGDLEIWRFREIVDDNSEDIWDTDKIP
;
A
#
# COMPACT_ATOMS: atom_id res chain seq x y z
N MET A 1 1.46 -12.93 19.61
CA MET A 1 0.75 -11.90 18.82
C MET A 1 1.83 -11.20 18.03
N ASN A 2 1.98 -11.56 16.76
CA ASN A 2 3.17 -11.20 15.98
C ASN A 2 3.09 -9.73 15.54
N SER A 3 4.12 -9.00 15.93
CA SER A 3 4.32 -7.57 15.76
C SER A 3 4.41 -7.18 14.28
N ASN A 4 3.31 -6.69 13.71
CA ASN A 4 3.32 -5.94 12.45
C ASN A 4 3.24 -4.40 12.66
N SER A 5 3.20 -3.95 13.92
CA SER A 5 2.98 -2.55 14.30
C SER A 5 4.21 -1.65 14.19
N GLY A 6 5.41 -2.19 13.96
CA GLY A 6 6.66 -1.43 14.18
C GLY A 6 7.03 -0.41 13.09
N LEU A 7 6.74 -0.68 11.82
CA LEU A 7 7.23 0.16 10.72
C LEU A 7 6.44 1.47 10.58
N VAL A 8 5.11 1.37 10.58
CA VAL A 8 4.22 2.54 10.46
C VAL A 8 4.33 3.42 11.69
N GLU A 9 4.43 2.83 12.88
CA GLU A 9 4.62 3.56 14.14
C GLU A 9 5.96 4.30 14.17
N SER A 10 7.06 3.63 13.78
CA SER A 10 8.39 4.27 13.70
C SER A 10 8.41 5.45 12.71
N PHE A 11 7.80 5.29 11.53
CA PHE A 11 7.74 6.37 10.55
C PHE A 11 6.85 7.53 11.03
N SER A 12 5.73 7.23 11.66
CA SER A 12 4.83 8.23 12.23
C SER A 12 5.53 9.03 13.34
N GLU A 13 6.33 8.37 14.18
CA GLU A 13 7.15 9.02 15.20
C GLU A 13 8.19 9.96 14.58
N ILE A 14 8.93 9.50 13.55
CA ILE A 14 9.93 10.32 12.83
C ILE A 14 9.28 11.57 12.21
N LEU A 15 8.11 11.43 11.60
CA LEU A 15 7.39 12.53 10.96
C LEU A 15 6.83 13.52 11.99
N ARG A 16 6.36 13.05 13.16
CA ARG A 16 5.99 13.93 14.29
C ARG A 16 7.18 14.69 14.85
N LEU A 17 8.34 14.04 15.00
CA LEU A 17 9.58 14.68 15.48
C LEU A 17 10.04 15.81 14.55
N LYS A 18 9.75 15.71 13.26
CA LYS A 18 10.03 16.76 12.26
C LYS A 18 8.98 17.88 12.23
N GLY A 19 7.96 17.83 13.07
CA GLY A 19 6.89 18.84 13.11
C GLY A 19 5.96 18.80 11.89
N VAL A 20 5.88 17.65 11.20
CA VAL A 20 4.98 17.48 10.05
C VAL A 20 3.54 17.33 10.54
N ASP A 21 2.62 18.07 9.92
CA ASP A 21 1.20 17.96 10.21
C ASP A 21 0.63 16.61 9.76
N ARG A 22 -0.40 16.15 10.48
CA ARG A 22 -1.01 14.83 10.30
C ARG A 22 -1.50 14.59 8.85
N PRO A 23 -2.18 15.52 8.17
CA PRO A 23 -2.55 15.35 6.76
C PRO A 23 -1.35 15.15 5.83
N THR A 24 -0.29 15.95 6.00
CA THR A 24 0.95 15.80 5.21
C THR A 24 1.64 14.46 5.47
N MET A 25 1.64 14.00 6.71
CA MET A 25 2.19 12.69 7.08
C MET A 25 1.50 11.53 6.35
N LEU A 26 0.16 11.54 6.32
CA LEU A 26 -0.63 10.51 5.65
C LEU A 26 -0.34 10.47 4.15
N ARG A 27 -0.27 11.64 3.51
CA ARG A 27 0.08 11.74 2.08
C ARG A 27 1.47 11.20 1.78
N ILE A 28 2.47 11.52 2.61
CA ILE A 28 3.84 11.01 2.44
C ILE A 28 3.85 9.48 2.58
N LEU A 29 3.13 8.92 3.56
CA LEU A 29 3.04 7.48 3.73
C LEU A 29 2.39 6.81 2.52
N GLU A 30 1.27 7.35 2.04
CA GLU A 30 0.61 6.86 0.83
C GLU A 30 1.55 6.87 -0.38
N ASP A 31 2.25 7.98 -0.63
CA ASP A 31 3.19 8.13 -1.73
C ASP A 31 4.32 7.09 -1.69
N VAL A 32 4.85 6.82 -0.49
CA VAL A 32 5.91 5.82 -0.29
C VAL A 32 5.41 4.41 -0.58
N PHE A 33 4.25 4.02 -0.05
CA PHE A 33 3.70 2.70 -0.29
C PHE A 33 3.33 2.51 -1.77
N ARG A 34 2.70 3.50 -2.41
CA ARG A 34 2.43 3.49 -3.85
C ARG A 34 3.71 3.35 -4.68
N ALA A 35 4.78 4.05 -4.30
CA ALA A 35 6.07 3.91 -4.98
C ALA A 35 6.69 2.51 -4.82
N MET A 36 6.52 1.87 -3.65
CA MET A 36 6.96 0.49 -3.44
C MET A 36 6.14 -0.50 -4.27
N ILE A 37 4.83 -0.28 -4.37
CA ILE A 37 3.92 -1.11 -5.19
C ILE A 37 4.32 -1.01 -6.66
N ARG A 38 4.46 0.20 -7.23
CA ARG A 38 4.91 0.39 -8.62
C ARG A 38 6.25 -0.27 -8.89
N LYS A 39 7.18 -0.27 -7.92
CA LYS A 39 8.47 -0.94 -8.09
C LYS A 39 8.34 -2.47 -8.18
N GLN A 40 7.30 -3.04 -7.57
CA GLN A 40 7.08 -4.49 -7.49
C GLN A 40 6.17 -5.01 -8.60
N TYR A 41 5.19 -4.22 -9.04
CA TYR A 41 4.11 -4.62 -9.95
C TYR A 41 4.02 -3.74 -11.21
N ASP A 42 5.03 -2.89 -11.46
CA ASP A 42 5.13 -1.90 -12.55
C ASP A 42 4.11 -0.75 -12.49
N THR A 43 2.89 -1.03 -12.03
CA THR A 43 1.79 -0.08 -11.84
C THR A 43 1.19 -0.19 -10.42
N ASP A 44 0.50 0.86 -9.98
CA ASP A 44 -0.31 0.89 -8.76
C ASP A 44 -1.81 1.15 -9.04
N GLU A 45 -2.22 1.10 -10.30
CA GLU A 45 -3.59 1.45 -10.72
C GLU A 45 -4.67 0.51 -10.15
N ASN A 46 -4.33 -0.76 -9.94
CA ASN A 46 -5.23 -1.73 -9.33
C ASN A 46 -5.04 -1.88 -7.81
N PHE A 47 -4.35 -0.93 -7.18
CA PHE A 47 -4.12 -0.92 -5.74
C PHE A 47 -4.78 0.28 -5.05
N ASP A 48 -5.56 -0.02 -4.02
CA ASP A 48 -6.06 0.98 -3.07
C ASP A 48 -5.24 0.91 -1.78
N VAL A 49 -4.63 2.04 -1.42
CA VAL A 49 -3.86 2.20 -0.18
C VAL A 49 -4.70 3.02 0.79
N ILE A 50 -5.18 2.40 1.86
CA ILE A 50 -6.05 3.01 2.86
C ILE A 50 -5.26 3.11 4.18
N ILE A 51 -5.11 4.34 4.67
CA ILE A 51 -4.34 4.63 5.89
C ILE A 51 -5.27 5.24 6.94
N ASN A 52 -5.46 4.55 8.06
CA ASN A 52 -6.14 5.10 9.22
C ASN A 52 -5.13 5.89 10.06
N GLY A 53 -5.23 7.22 10.01
CA GLY A 53 -4.35 8.08 10.80
C GLY A 53 -4.50 7.92 12.31
N GLU A 54 -5.69 7.63 12.83
CA GLU A 54 -5.88 7.60 14.29
C GLU A 54 -5.19 6.41 14.95
N ASN A 55 -5.31 5.23 14.34
CA ASN A 55 -4.74 3.98 14.87
C ASN A 55 -3.41 3.58 14.22
N GLY A 56 -3.05 4.20 13.09
CA GLY A 56 -1.87 3.80 12.32
C GLY A 56 -2.07 2.50 11.52
N ASP A 57 -3.31 2.07 11.33
CA ASP A 57 -3.63 0.89 10.52
C ASP A 57 -3.44 1.22 9.04
N LEU A 58 -2.80 0.29 8.33
CA LEU A 58 -2.57 0.34 6.88
C LEU A 58 -3.24 -0.87 6.24
N GLU A 59 -4.12 -0.61 5.29
CA GLU A 59 -4.71 -1.62 4.43
C GLU A 59 -4.31 -1.35 2.98
N ILE A 60 -3.91 -2.41 2.28
CA ILE A 60 -3.62 -2.35 0.84
C ILE A 60 -4.52 -3.39 0.17
N TRP A 61 -5.43 -2.90 -0.66
CA TRP A 61 -6.33 -3.71 -1.46
C TRP A 61 -5.77 -3.83 -2.87
N ARG A 62 -5.70 -5.05 -3.40
CA ARG A 62 -5.31 -5.30 -4.79
C ARG A 62 -6.49 -5.90 -5.54
N PHE A 63 -6.96 -5.20 -6.54
CA PHE A 63 -8.00 -5.69 -7.44
C PHE A 63 -7.34 -6.47 -8.57
N ARG A 64 -7.85 -7.69 -8.81
CA ARG A 64 -7.39 -8.55 -9.88
C ARG A 64 -8.58 -8.99 -10.69
N GLU A 65 -8.38 -9.12 -11.99
CA GLU A 65 -9.43 -9.56 -12.90
C GLU A 65 -9.45 -11.09 -12.96
N ILE A 66 -10.65 -11.65 -12.86
CA ILE A 66 -10.85 -13.09 -12.99
C ILE A 66 -10.90 -13.45 -14.47
N VAL A 67 -10.04 -14.37 -14.90
CA VAL A 67 -9.92 -14.83 -16.29
C VAL A 67 -10.07 -16.34 -16.38
N ASP A 68 -10.36 -16.87 -17.56
CA ASP A 68 -10.39 -18.32 -17.78
C ASP A 68 -8.99 -18.93 -17.61
N ASP A 69 -8.92 -20.18 -17.15
CA ASP A 69 -7.69 -20.95 -17.02
C ASP A 69 -6.87 -21.00 -18.33
N ASN A 70 -7.53 -20.89 -19.50
CA ASN A 70 -6.90 -20.89 -20.81
C ASN A 70 -6.64 -19.50 -21.40
N SER A 71 -6.79 -18.43 -20.62
CA SER A 71 -6.54 -17.06 -21.07
C SER A 71 -5.08 -16.85 -21.46
N GLU A 72 -4.84 -16.16 -22.58
CA GLU A 72 -3.48 -15.76 -23.01
C GLU A 72 -2.83 -14.80 -22.00
N ASP A 73 -3.65 -14.09 -21.22
CA ASP A 73 -3.22 -13.08 -20.25
C ASP A 73 -3.04 -13.63 -18.82
N ILE A 74 -3.15 -14.94 -18.59
CA ILE A 74 -3.05 -15.53 -17.22
C ILE A 74 -1.69 -15.26 -16.54
N TRP A 75 -0.67 -14.89 -17.33
CA TRP A 75 0.66 -14.55 -16.85
C TRP A 75 0.80 -13.09 -16.39
N ASP A 76 -0.18 -12.24 -16.70
CA ASP A 76 -0.23 -10.88 -16.19
C ASP A 76 -0.50 -10.93 -14.69
N THR A 77 0.29 -10.17 -13.93
CA THR A 77 0.22 -10.16 -12.47
C THR A 77 -1.15 -9.72 -11.95
N ASP A 78 -1.90 -8.97 -12.75
CA ASP A 78 -3.21 -8.43 -12.41
C ASP A 78 -4.37 -9.39 -12.72
N LYS A 79 -4.08 -10.57 -13.25
CA LYS A 79 -5.07 -11.60 -13.57
C LYS A 79 -5.01 -12.76 -12.58
N ILE A 80 -6.16 -13.37 -12.33
CA ILE A 80 -6.29 -14.62 -11.58
C ILE A 80 -7.28 -15.56 -12.28
N PRO A 81 -7.04 -16.87 -12.27
CA PRO A 81 -8.07 -17.85 -12.60
C PRO A 81 -9.20 -17.89 -11.54
#